data_AF-A0A7Y5F2W2-F1
#
_entry.id   AF-A0A7Y5F2W2-F1
#
_cell.length_a   1.000
_cell.length_b   1.000
_cell.length_c   1.000
_cell.angle_alpha   90.00
_cell.angle_beta   90.00
_cell.angle_gamma   90.00
#
_symmetry.space_group_name_H-M   'P 1'
#
loop_
_entity.id
_entity.type
_entity.pdbx_description
1 polymer ?
#
loop_
_entity_poly.entity_id
_entity_poly.type
_entity_poly.pdbx_seq_one_letter_code
_entity_poly.pdbx_strand_id
1 'polypeptide(L)'
;MRMIGHIFYSGGRSMSFFGSRNSILVFTVLTALIHLGLGFAFMSSPDFMGELFILNGIGYLVLMYAYLWTPGALAGQKGLVRWVFLGYTAVTFVMYFVMNGAGSFASPPGLADKVIEALLIFSLYRHSGK
;
A
#
# COMPACT_ATOMS: atom_id res chain seq x y z
N MET A 1 -29.71 46.05 21.86
CA MET A 1 -30.64 45.25 21.02
C MET A 1 -30.04 45.17 19.61
N ARG A 2 -30.05 43.97 19.01
CA ARG A 2 -29.49 43.53 17.71
C ARG A 2 -28.10 42.87 17.71
N MET A 3 -28.18 41.55 17.81
CA MET A 3 -27.24 40.55 17.31
C MET A 3 -27.03 40.70 15.80
N ILE A 4 -25.81 40.47 15.30
CA ILE A 4 -25.56 40.06 13.92
C ILE A 4 -24.58 38.88 13.98
N GLY A 5 -25.09 37.69 13.63
CA GLY A 5 -24.37 36.43 13.66
C GLY A 5 -23.36 36.34 12.52
N HIS A 6 -22.13 35.95 12.88
CA HIS A 6 -21.16 35.45 11.92
C HIS A 6 -21.40 33.95 11.75
N ILE A 7 -22.07 33.60 10.66
CA ILE A 7 -22.20 32.22 10.18
C ILE A 7 -20.82 31.78 9.69
N PHE A 8 -20.12 31.00 10.51
CA PHE A 8 -18.94 30.26 10.07
C PHE A 8 -19.39 29.15 9.13
N TYR A 9 -19.17 29.34 7.83
CA TYR A 9 -19.15 28.23 6.89
C TYR A 9 -17.93 27.37 7.17
N SER A 10 -18.10 26.34 8.01
CA SER A 10 -17.18 25.21 8.08
C SER A 10 -17.27 24.47 6.74
N GLY A 11 -16.46 24.89 5.77
CA GLY A 11 -16.28 24.18 4.50
C GLY A 11 -15.86 22.74 4.80
N GLY A 12 -16.78 21.80 4.59
CA GLY A 12 -16.50 20.37 4.76
C GLY A 12 -15.33 19.99 3.87
N ARG A 13 -14.19 19.65 4.48
CA ARG A 13 -13.09 19.02 3.75
C ARG A 13 -13.63 17.72 3.18
N SER A 14 -13.80 17.68 1.86
CA SER A 14 -13.89 16.42 1.11
C SER A 14 -12.70 15.56 1.53
N MET A 15 -12.96 14.52 2.34
CA MET A 15 -11.93 13.55 2.68
C MET A 15 -11.76 12.65 1.46
N SER A 16 -10.73 12.89 0.65
CA SER A 16 -10.39 11.92 -0.39
C SER A 16 -9.97 10.63 0.30
N PHE A 17 -10.70 9.54 0.04
CA PHE A 17 -10.34 8.22 0.57
C PHE A 17 -8.89 7.88 0.20
N PHE A 18 -8.50 8.14 -1.05
CA PHE A 18 -7.13 8.03 -1.53
C PHE A 18 -6.21 9.08 -0.92
N GLY A 19 -5.03 8.64 -0.49
CA GLY A 19 -4.06 9.50 0.20
C GLY A 19 -4.40 9.73 1.68
N SER A 20 -5.31 8.93 2.24
CA SER A 20 -5.57 8.88 3.68
C SER A 20 -4.74 7.77 4.35
N ARG A 21 -4.41 7.94 5.63
CA ARG A 21 -3.78 6.90 6.46
C ARG A 21 -4.55 5.58 6.41
N ASN A 22 -5.88 5.65 6.41
CA ASN A 22 -6.75 4.48 6.38
C ASN A 22 -6.67 3.75 5.03
N SER A 23 -6.62 4.47 3.90
CA SER A 23 -6.44 3.82 2.58
C SER A 23 -5.12 3.08 2.49
N ILE A 24 -4.03 3.68 2.97
CA ILE A 24 -2.70 3.04 2.97
C ILE A 24 -2.74 1.78 3.83
N LEU A 25 -3.32 1.86 5.03
CA LEU A 25 -3.46 0.71 5.93
C LEU A 25 -4.26 -0.42 5.25
N VAL A 26 -5.45 -0.12 4.74
CA VAL A 26 -6.34 -1.11 4.14
C VAL A 26 -5.70 -1.78 2.93
N PHE A 27 -5.18 -1.00 1.98
CA PHE A 27 -4.57 -1.57 0.78
C PHE A 27 -3.31 -2.37 1.09
N THR A 28 -2.47 -1.89 2.01
CA THR A 28 -1.31 -2.67 2.46
C THR A 28 -1.73 -4.00 3.07
N VAL A 29 -2.67 -3.98 4.01
CA VAL A 29 -3.08 -5.21 4.70
C VAL A 29 -3.66 -6.21 3.71
N LEU A 30 -4.49 -5.76 2.77
CA LEU A 30 -5.04 -6.63 1.73
C LEU A 30 -3.93 -7.24 0.87
N THR A 31 -3.01 -6.43 0.34
CA THR A 31 -1.87 -6.93 -0.46
C THR A 31 -0.99 -7.89 0.33
N ALA A 32 -0.68 -7.56 1.59
CA ALA A 32 0.14 -8.42 2.45
C ALA A 32 -0.52 -9.77 2.72
N LEU A 33 -1.83 -9.80 2.98
CA LEU A 33 -2.57 -11.04 3.21
C LEU A 33 -2.61 -11.90 1.94
N ILE A 34 -2.79 -11.30 0.76
CA ILE A 34 -2.74 -12.05 -0.51
C ILE A 34 -1.35 -12.66 -0.71
N HIS A 35 -0.29 -11.89 -0.50
CA HIS A 35 1.08 -12.37 -0.63
C HIS A 35 1.40 -13.49 0.37
N LEU A 36 1.01 -13.34 1.64
CA LEU A 36 1.20 -14.40 2.64
C LEU A 36 0.40 -15.65 2.27
N GLY A 37 -0.85 -15.51 1.86
CA GLY A 37 -1.70 -16.62 1.43
C GLY A 37 -1.11 -17.38 0.23
N LEU A 38 -0.68 -16.67 -0.81
CA LEU A 38 0.01 -17.25 -1.96
C LEU A 38 1.35 -17.89 -1.55
N GLY A 39 2.09 -17.26 -0.65
CA GLY A 39 3.36 -17.78 -0.16
C GLY A 39 3.22 -19.12 0.55
N PHE A 40 2.22 -19.27 1.42
CA PHE A 40 1.90 -20.56 2.02
C PHE A 40 1.39 -21.58 1.00
N ALA A 41 0.59 -21.15 0.01
CA ALA A 41 0.10 -22.03 -1.05
C ALA A 41 1.23 -22.55 -1.96
N PHE A 42 2.28 -21.75 -2.17
CA PHE A 42 3.45 -22.11 -2.98
C PHE A 42 4.64 -22.60 -2.16
N MET A 43 4.49 -22.90 -0.86
CA MET A 43 5.63 -23.33 -0.02
C MET A 43 6.28 -24.64 -0.51
N SER A 44 5.52 -25.50 -1.21
CA SER A 44 6.05 -26.73 -1.79
C SER A 44 6.58 -26.56 -3.22
N SER A 45 6.63 -25.34 -3.72
CA SER A 45 7.16 -25.04 -5.05
C SER A 45 8.69 -25.23 -5.08
N PRO A 46 9.26 -25.79 -6.16
CA PRO A 46 10.69 -26.08 -6.24
C PRO A 46 11.57 -24.84 -6.49
N ASP A 47 10.96 -23.68 -6.74
CA ASP A 47 11.60 -22.46 -7.25
C ASP A 47 11.63 -21.30 -6.24
N PHE A 48 11.49 -21.59 -4.94
CA PHE A 48 11.50 -20.63 -3.83
C PHE A 48 10.41 -19.54 -3.92
N MET A 49 9.37 -19.75 -4.72
CA MET A 49 8.33 -18.74 -4.92
C MET A 49 7.53 -18.51 -3.63
N GLY A 50 7.28 -19.56 -2.85
CA GLY A 50 6.57 -19.48 -1.57
C GLY A 50 7.26 -18.50 -0.61
N GLU A 51 8.57 -18.64 -0.45
CA GLU A 51 9.40 -17.80 0.42
C GLU A 51 9.44 -16.35 -0.07
N LEU A 52 9.57 -16.12 -1.38
CA LEU A 52 9.55 -14.78 -1.95
C LEU A 52 8.22 -14.07 -1.70
N PHE A 53 7.10 -14.78 -1.84
CA PHE A 53 5.77 -14.24 -1.53
C PHE A 53 5.61 -13.93 -0.03
N ILE A 54 6.12 -14.79 0.86
CA ILE A 54 6.09 -14.54 2.31
C ILE A 54 6.93 -13.31 2.67
N LEU A 55 8.15 -13.23 2.15
CA LEU A 55 9.02 -12.07 2.35
C LEU A 55 8.35 -10.80 1.82
N ASN A 56 7.62 -10.90 0.71
CA ASN A 56 6.85 -9.76 0.20
C ASN A 56 5.75 -9.31 1.18
N GLY A 57 4.93 -10.24 1.65
CA GLY A 57 3.90 -9.95 2.64
C GLY A 57 4.45 -9.32 3.92
N ILE A 58 5.57 -9.82 4.44
CA ILE A 58 6.26 -9.25 5.60
C ILE A 58 6.81 -7.86 5.28
N GLY A 59 7.45 -7.67 4.12
CA GLY A 59 7.99 -6.39 3.68
C GLY A 59 6.93 -5.28 3.64
N TYR A 60 5.74 -5.60 3.13
CA TYR A 60 4.58 -4.70 3.16
C TYR A 60 4.20 -4.28 4.59
N LEU A 61 4.09 -5.23 5.52
CA LEU A 61 3.71 -4.94 6.91
C LEU A 61 4.78 -4.10 7.64
N VAL A 62 6.06 -4.40 7.40
CA VAL A 62 7.19 -3.65 7.98
C VAL A 62 7.22 -2.22 7.46
N LEU A 63 7.09 -2.02 6.14
CA LEU A 63 7.07 -0.69 5.54
C LEU A 63 5.84 0.12 5.95
N MET A 64 4.67 -0.53 6.06
CA MET A 64 3.48 0.09 6.62
C MET A 64 3.69 0.52 8.07
N TYR A 65 4.25 -0.33 8.91
CA TYR A 65 4.55 0.00 10.30
C TYR A 65 5.52 1.20 10.37
N ALA A 66 6.62 1.13 9.63
CA ALA A 66 7.62 2.19 9.54
C ALA A 66 7.00 3.52 9.09
N TYR A 67 6.07 3.49 8.13
CA TYR A 67 5.44 4.69 7.61
C TYR A 67 4.35 5.27 8.51
N LEU A 68 3.42 4.42 8.99
CA LEU A 68 2.22 4.86 9.70
C LEU A 68 2.43 5.12 11.19
N TRP A 69 3.47 4.56 11.79
CA TRP A 69 3.85 4.79 13.18
C TRP A 69 5.15 5.55 13.35
N THR A 70 5.99 5.65 12.30
CA THR A 70 7.26 6.41 12.29
C THR A 70 8.05 6.24 13.59
N PRO A 71 8.66 5.06 13.82
CA PRO A 71 9.45 4.82 15.03
C PRO A 71 10.52 5.90 15.19
N GLY A 72 10.93 6.20 16.43
CA GLY A 72 11.84 7.32 16.73
C GLY A 72 13.14 7.31 15.90
N ALA A 73 13.65 6.12 15.55
CA ALA A 73 14.82 5.96 14.68
C ALA A 73 14.63 6.52 13.25
N LEU A 74 13.38 6.66 12.78
CA LEU A 74 13.00 7.19 11.47
C LEU A 74 12.36 8.59 11.57
N ALA A 75 12.47 9.25 12.73
CA ALA A 75 12.02 10.62 12.90
C ALA A 75 12.68 11.53 11.85
N GLY A 76 11.87 12.35 11.16
CA GLY A 76 12.33 13.20 10.06
C GLY A 76 12.54 12.47 8.71
N GLN A 77 12.55 11.14 8.67
CA GLN A 77 12.76 10.35 7.45
C GLN A 77 11.46 9.81 6.84
N LYS A 78 10.29 10.23 7.35
CA LYS A 78 8.97 9.78 6.89
C LYS A 78 8.78 9.93 5.37
N GLY A 79 9.37 10.97 4.76
CA GLY A 79 9.38 11.16 3.31
C GLY A 79 10.17 10.07 2.57
N LEU A 80 11.36 9.71 3.06
CA LEU A 80 12.16 8.63 2.50
C LEU A 80 11.43 7.28 2.63
N VAL A 81 10.88 6.99 3.82
CA VAL A 81 10.11 5.76 4.06
C VAL A 81 8.93 5.67 3.09
N ARG A 82 8.24 6.79 2.81
CA ARG A 82 7.16 6.84 1.81
C ARG A 82 7.65 6.44 0.42
N TRP A 83 8.79 6.96 -0.01
CA TRP A 83 9.34 6.68 -1.34
C TRP A 83 9.86 5.26 -1.47
N VAL A 84 10.51 4.74 -0.43
CA VAL A 84 10.90 3.32 -0.36
C VAL A 84 9.66 2.44 -0.43
N PHE A 85 8.62 2.78 0.32
CA PHE A 85 7.38 2.00 0.30
C PHE A 85 6.69 2.05 -1.06
N LEU A 86 6.59 3.23 -1.67
CA LEU A 86 6.06 3.37 -3.03
C LEU A 86 6.87 2.58 -4.05
N GLY A 87 8.20 2.69 -4.01
CA GLY A 87 9.10 1.98 -4.92
C GLY A 87 9.01 0.47 -4.76
N TYR A 88 8.92 -0.01 -3.52
CA TYR A 88 8.71 -1.42 -3.21
C TYR A 88 7.43 -1.95 -3.84
N THR A 89 6.29 -1.27 -3.63
CA THR A 89 5.00 -1.62 -4.24
C THR A 89 5.06 -1.57 -5.77
N ALA A 90 5.78 -0.59 -6.34
CA ALA A 90 5.94 -0.50 -7.79
C ALA A 90 6.75 -1.67 -8.36
N VAL A 91 7.77 -2.14 -7.65
CA VAL A 91 8.56 -3.31 -8.05
C VAL A 91 7.70 -4.57 -8.04
N THR A 92 6.92 -4.84 -6.99
CA THR A 92 6.05 -6.03 -6.94
C THR A 92 4.98 -5.99 -8.02
N PHE A 93 4.44 -4.81 -8.32
CA PHE A 93 3.48 -4.60 -9.40
C PHE A 93 4.09 -4.94 -10.77
N VAL A 94 5.26 -4.38 -11.09
CA VAL A 94 5.92 -4.60 -12.39
C VAL A 94 6.40 -6.05 -12.50
N MET A 95 6.99 -6.60 -11.44
CA MET A 95 7.57 -7.94 -11.44
C MET A 95 6.52 -9.02 -11.77
N TYR A 96 5.28 -8.85 -11.32
CA TYR A 96 4.18 -9.73 -11.71
C TYR A 96 4.02 -9.86 -13.23
N PHE A 97 4.06 -8.74 -13.96
CA PHE A 97 3.93 -8.75 -15.42
C PHE A 97 5.17 -9.29 -16.10
N VAL A 98 6.35 -9.00 -15.57
CA VAL A 98 7.63 -9.52 -16.08
C VAL A 98 7.69 -11.04 -15.97
N MET A 99 7.29 -11.60 -14.83
CA MET A 99 7.38 -13.04 -14.56
C MET A 99 6.30 -13.86 -15.30
N ASN A 100 5.10 -13.30 -15.47
CA ASN A 100 3.97 -14.04 -16.04
C ASN A 100 3.72 -13.73 -17.52
N GLY A 101 4.29 -12.64 -18.06
CA GLY A 101 4.15 -12.24 -19.46
C GLY A 101 2.68 -12.13 -19.90
N ALA A 102 2.33 -12.73 -21.04
CA ALA A 102 0.93 -12.78 -21.50
C ALA A 102 0.00 -13.52 -20.53
N GLY A 103 0.53 -14.45 -19.73
CA GLY A 103 -0.21 -15.18 -18.70
C GLY A 103 -0.71 -14.32 -17.55
N SER A 104 -0.17 -13.10 -17.38
CA SER A 104 -0.61 -12.16 -16.34
C SER A 104 -2.10 -11.86 -16.36
N PHE A 105 -2.75 -11.93 -17.52
CA PHE A 105 -4.17 -11.63 -17.67
C PHE A 105 -5.08 -12.83 -17.41
N ALA A 106 -4.52 -14.02 -17.24
CA ALA A 106 -5.27 -15.26 -17.03
C ALA A 106 -5.54 -15.56 -15.54
N SER A 107 -4.96 -14.79 -14.61
CA SER A 107 -5.12 -14.98 -13.17
C SER A 107 -5.98 -13.87 -12.55
N PRO A 108 -7.29 -14.11 -12.33
CA PRO A 108 -8.15 -13.17 -11.61
C PRO A 108 -7.60 -12.72 -10.25
N PRO A 109 -7.09 -13.60 -9.36
CA PRO A 109 -6.55 -13.16 -8.07
C PRO A 109 -5.27 -12.33 -8.23
N GLY A 110 -4.40 -12.66 -9.20
CA GLY A 110 -3.19 -11.88 -9.49
C GLY A 110 -3.52 -10.46 -9.97
N LEU A 111 -4.48 -10.32 -10.89
CA LEU A 111 -4.94 -9.01 -11.35
C LEU A 111 -5.62 -8.20 -10.25
N ALA A 112 -6.43 -8.84 -9.40
CA ALA A 112 -7.06 -8.17 -8.27
C ALA A 112 -6.02 -7.59 -7.30
N ASP A 113 -4.97 -8.35 -6.99
CA ASP A 113 -3.84 -7.86 -6.18
C ASP A 113 -3.14 -6.65 -6.84
N LYS A 114 -2.88 -6.72 -8.15
CA LYS A 114 -2.26 -5.60 -8.88
C LYS A 114 -3.12 -4.34 -8.85
N VAL A 115 -4.44 -4.46 -8.90
CA VAL A 115 -5.35 -3.30 -8.73
C VAL A 115 -5.17 -2.69 -7.35
N ILE A 116 -5.12 -3.51 -6.29
CA ILE A 116 -4.93 -3.03 -4.91
C ILE A 116 -3.57 -2.34 -4.75
N GLU A 117 -2.50 -2.92 -5.31
CA GLU A 117 -1.17 -2.31 -5.33
C GLU A 117 -1.14 -0.97 -6.07
N ALA A 118 -1.83 -0.85 -7.21
CA ALA A 118 -1.94 0.42 -7.93
C ALA A 118 -2.66 1.48 -7.10
N LEU A 119 -3.72 1.10 -6.38
CA LEU A 119 -4.42 1.99 -5.44
C LEU A 119 -3.54 2.38 -4.25
N LEU A 120 -2.68 1.47 -3.76
CA LEU A 120 -1.69 1.76 -2.73
C LEU A 120 -0.63 2.74 -3.23
N ILE A 121 -0.06 2.53 -4.42
CA ILE A 121 0.89 3.46 -5.06
C ILE A 121 0.28 4.85 -5.16
N PHE A 122 -0.95 4.93 -5.68
CA PHE A 122 -1.66 6.21 -5.80
C PHE A 122 -1.89 6.86 -4.43
N SER A 123 -2.24 6.07 -3.41
CA SER A 123 -2.46 6.57 -2.06
C SER A 123 -1.16 7.06 -1.41
N LEU A 124 -0.05 6.34 -1.56
CA LEU A 124 1.27 6.74 -1.07
C LEU A 124 1.75 8.02 -1.77
N TYR A 125 1.53 8.13 -3.08
CA TYR A 125 1.88 9.32 -3.85
C TYR A 125 1.11 10.56 -3.38
N ARG A 126 -0.20 10.41 -3.12
CA ARG A 126 -1.08 11.50 -2.68
C ARG A 126 -0.91 11.85 -1.20
N HIS A 127 -0.50 10.91 -0.35
CA HIS A 127 -0.35 11.16 1.07
C HIS A 127 0.87 12.07 1.31
N SER A 128 0.62 13.35 1.57
CA SER A 128 1.66 14.30 1.94
C SER A 128 2.16 13.97 3.35
N GLY A 129 3.41 13.52 3.46
CA GLY A 129 4.04 13.17 4.74
C GLY A 129 4.34 14.41 5.57
N LYS A 130 3.29 15.04 6.09
CA LYS A 130 3.41 15.98 7.21
C LYS A 130 3.53 15.20 8.52
#